data_AF-A0A1A1ZBV1-F1
#
_entry.id   AF-A0A1A1ZBV1-F1
#
_cell.length_a   1.000
_cell.length_b   1.000
_cell.length_c   1.000
_cell.angle_alpha   90.00
_cell.angle_beta   90.00
_cell.angle_gamma   90.00
#
_symmetry.space_group_name_H-M   'P 1'
#
loop_
_entity.id
_entity.type
_entity.pdbx_description
1 polymer ?
#
loop_
_entity_poly.entity_id
_entity_poly.type
_entity_poly.pdbx_seq_one_letter_code
_entity_poly.pdbx_strand_id
1 'polypeptide(L)'
;MRQCRGCGSTLSKRSQKIYCGNACQASARRKSRTEQWLESGEARIDGHQGHYIREYLVAAQSCCCAMCGAASTWQGLPLAFVLDHIDGDPTNNCRENLRLVCPNCDSQLPTYKSRNRGKGRHFRRQRYADGQSY
;
A
#
# COMPACT_ATOMS: atom_id res chain seq x y z
N MET A 1 -32.20 -17.48 -7.11
CA MET A 1 -31.60 -17.04 -5.81
C MET A 1 -30.49 -16.04 -6.10
N ARG A 2 -30.34 -14.96 -5.31
CA ARG A 2 -29.25 -13.99 -5.50
C ARG A 2 -27.98 -14.50 -4.79
N GLN A 3 -26.82 -14.32 -5.41
CA GLN A 3 -25.52 -14.74 -4.85
C GLN A 3 -24.64 -13.52 -4.51
N CYS A 4 -23.79 -13.69 -3.51
CA CYS A 4 -22.80 -12.71 -3.12
C CYS A 4 -21.72 -12.56 -4.20
N ARG A 5 -21.47 -11.32 -4.67
CA ARG A 5 -20.40 -11.07 -5.66
C ARG A 5 -18.98 -11.31 -5.13
N GLY A 6 -18.79 -11.33 -3.81
CA GLY A 6 -17.47 -11.52 -3.20
C GLY A 6 -17.12 -12.98 -2.95
N CYS A 7 -18.05 -13.77 -2.40
CA CYS A 7 -17.79 -15.16 -1.99
C CYS A 7 -18.73 -16.21 -2.61
N GLY A 8 -19.67 -15.82 -3.48
CA GLY A 8 -20.60 -16.73 -4.14
C GLY A 8 -21.75 -17.25 -3.26
N SER A 9 -21.71 -17.03 -1.94
CA SER A 9 -22.75 -17.52 -1.02
C SER A 9 -24.15 -16.99 -1.37
N THR A 10 -25.18 -17.82 -1.18
CA THR A 10 -26.58 -17.40 -1.35
C THR A 10 -26.97 -16.29 -0.38
N LEU A 11 -27.61 -15.24 -0.88
CA LEU A 11 -28.10 -14.12 -0.09
C LEU A 11 -29.49 -14.45 0.48
N SER A 12 -29.58 -14.56 1.80
CA SER A 12 -30.80 -14.97 2.51
C SER A 12 -31.62 -13.80 3.06
N LYS A 13 -30.98 -12.66 3.36
CA LYS A 13 -31.64 -11.47 3.94
C LYS A 13 -31.99 -10.43 2.88
N ARG A 14 -33.10 -9.70 3.07
CA ARG A 14 -33.54 -8.62 2.15
C ARG A 14 -32.53 -7.47 2.02
N SER A 15 -31.78 -7.21 3.10
CA SER A 15 -30.71 -6.19 3.17
C SER A 15 -29.45 -6.59 2.38
N GLN A 16 -29.24 -7.88 2.15
CA GLN A 16 -28.14 -8.38 1.33
C GLN A 16 -28.50 -8.21 -0.15
N LYS A 17 -27.98 -7.12 -0.76
CA LYS A 17 -28.24 -6.80 -2.18
C LYS A 17 -27.17 -7.37 -3.10
N ILE A 18 -25.90 -7.06 -2.80
CA ILE A 18 -24.74 -7.36 -3.66
C ILE A 18 -23.76 -8.29 -2.93
N TYR A 19 -23.55 -8.07 -1.64
CA TYR A 19 -22.64 -8.84 -0.80
C TYR A 19 -23.38 -9.43 0.40
N CYS A 20 -22.86 -10.54 0.94
CA CYS A 20 -23.40 -11.16 2.15
C CYS A 20 -23.15 -10.31 3.42
N GLY A 21 -22.18 -9.39 3.38
CA GLY A 21 -21.91 -8.43 4.44
C GLY A 21 -20.74 -7.49 4.11
N ASN A 22 -20.49 -6.53 5.00
CA ASN A 22 -19.48 -5.48 4.82
C ASN A 22 -18.05 -6.04 4.71
N ALA A 23 -17.72 -7.08 5.49
CA ALA A 23 -16.41 -7.73 5.42
C ALA A 23 -16.16 -8.34 4.03
N CYS A 24 -17.16 -9.04 3.47
CA CYS A 24 -17.06 -9.62 2.14
C CYS A 24 -16.97 -8.54 1.05
N GLN A 25 -17.73 -7.45 1.19
CA GLN A 25 -17.62 -6.30 0.30
C GLN A 25 -16.21 -5.68 0.34
N ALA A 26 -15.64 -5.48 1.54
CA ALA A 26 -14.31 -4.92 1.71
C ALA A 26 -13.24 -5.82 1.09
N SER A 27 -13.31 -7.13 1.32
CA SER A 27 -12.41 -8.12 0.72
C SER A 27 -12.49 -8.13 -0.81
N ALA A 28 -13.70 -8.10 -1.37
CA ALA A 28 -13.89 -8.06 -2.82
C ALA A 28 -13.34 -6.76 -3.44
N ARG A 29 -13.59 -5.62 -2.79
CA ARG A 29 -13.01 -4.32 -3.20
C ARG A 29 -11.49 -4.33 -3.14
N ARG A 30 -10.91 -4.92 -2.09
CA ARG A 30 -9.47 -5.03 -1.94
C ARG A 30 -8.87 -5.85 -3.07
N LYS A 31 -9.43 -7.04 -3.35
CA LYS A 31 -9.01 -7.92 -4.43
C LYS A 31 -9.03 -7.20 -5.79
N SER A 32 -10.16 -6.58 -6.14
CA SER A 32 -10.30 -5.84 -7.41
C SER A 32 -9.32 -4.67 -7.53
N ARG A 33 -9.04 -3.95 -6.44
CA ARG A 33 -8.02 -2.88 -6.44
C ARG A 33 -6.61 -3.41 -6.61
N THR A 34 -6.29 -4.54 -5.97
CA THR A 34 -5.01 -5.21 -6.14
C THR A 34 -4.83 -5.66 -7.59
N GLU A 35 -5.85 -6.29 -8.19
CA GLU A 35 -5.82 -6.71 -9.60
C GLU A 35 -5.59 -5.52 -10.54
N GLN A 36 -6.39 -4.45 -10.41
CA GLN A 36 -6.24 -3.23 -11.21
C GLN A 36 -4.83 -2.65 -11.07
N TRP A 37 -4.33 -2.53 -9.83
CA TRP A 37 -3.00 -2.00 -9.56
C TRP A 37 -1.88 -2.85 -10.18
N LEU A 38 -1.98 -4.17 -10.07
CA LEU A 38 -0.99 -5.08 -10.67
C LEU A 38 -1.00 -5.01 -12.19
N GLU A 39 -2.15 -4.73 -12.81
CA GLU A 39 -2.29 -4.61 -14.26
C GLU A 39 -1.80 -3.27 -14.81
N SER A 40 -2.23 -2.15 -14.22
CA SER A 40 -1.97 -0.82 -14.78
C SER A 40 -0.88 -0.02 -14.07
N GLY A 41 -0.46 -0.44 -12.87
CA GLY A 41 0.37 0.38 -11.97
C GLY A 41 -0.39 1.55 -11.35
N GLU A 42 -1.64 1.81 -11.74
CA GLU A 42 -2.46 2.86 -11.16
C GLU A 42 -2.91 2.46 -9.77
N ALA A 43 -2.46 3.22 -8.79
CA ALA A 43 -2.77 2.95 -7.40
C ALA A 43 -3.11 4.25 -6.68
N ARG A 44 -4.10 4.15 -5.80
CA ARG A 44 -4.29 5.16 -4.77
C ARG A 44 -3.40 4.77 -3.61
N ILE A 45 -2.26 5.43 -3.48
CA ILE A 45 -1.38 5.21 -2.34
C ILE A 45 -2.00 5.82 -1.09
N ASP A 46 -2.03 5.01 -0.03
CA ASP A 46 -2.42 5.39 1.31
C ASP A 46 -1.49 4.68 2.29
N GLY A 47 -1.11 5.37 3.37
CA GLY A 47 -0.14 4.92 4.36
C GLY A 47 -0.72 4.08 5.49
N HIS A 48 -2.04 3.89 5.58
CA HIS A 48 -2.64 3.13 6.68
C HIS A 48 -2.30 1.63 6.63
N GLN A 49 -2.28 1.00 7.81
CA GLN A 49 -2.18 -0.45 7.93
C GLN A 49 -3.46 -1.12 7.41
N GLY A 50 -3.33 -2.18 6.61
CA GLY A 50 -4.47 -2.84 5.94
C GLY A 50 -4.80 -2.32 4.53
N HIS A 51 -3.95 -1.42 4.00
CA HIS A 51 -4.00 -1.01 2.61
C HIS A 51 -3.64 -2.18 1.67
N TYR A 52 -4.35 -2.29 0.54
CA TYR A 52 -4.29 -3.45 -0.36
C TYR A 52 -2.88 -3.71 -0.93
N ILE A 53 -2.14 -2.65 -1.25
CA ILE A 53 -0.74 -2.72 -1.72
C ILE A 53 0.16 -3.26 -0.60
N ARG A 54 0.00 -2.74 0.62
CA ARG A 54 0.83 -3.16 1.75
C ARG A 54 0.56 -4.62 2.11
N GLU A 55 -0.70 -5.04 2.17
CA GLU A 55 -1.06 -6.44 2.42
C GLU A 55 -0.46 -7.38 1.35
N TYR A 56 -0.55 -6.99 0.07
CA TYR A 56 0.04 -7.75 -1.02
C TYR A 56 1.57 -7.87 -0.87
N LEU A 57 2.27 -6.76 -0.62
CA LEU A 57 3.73 -6.75 -0.48
C LEU A 57 4.21 -7.54 0.74
N VAL A 58 3.51 -7.46 1.87
CA VAL A 58 3.82 -8.26 3.07
C VAL A 58 3.76 -9.75 2.73
N ALA A 59 2.69 -10.20 2.06
CA ALA A 59 2.55 -11.60 1.66
C ALA A 59 3.63 -12.01 0.65
N ALA A 60 3.85 -11.19 -0.39
CA ALA A 60 4.85 -11.47 -1.42
C ALA A 60 6.29 -11.52 -0.88
N GLN A 61 6.58 -10.80 0.20
CA GLN A 61 7.89 -10.77 0.86
C GLN A 61 7.99 -11.71 2.07
N SER A 62 7.02 -12.60 2.27
CA SER A 62 7.00 -13.53 3.42
C SER A 62 7.18 -12.83 4.77
N CYS A 63 6.55 -11.66 4.94
CA CYS A 63 6.66 -10.83 6.15
C CYS A 63 8.09 -10.38 6.50
N CYS A 64 8.99 -10.31 5.52
CA CYS A 64 10.38 -9.90 5.71
C CYS A 64 10.73 -8.61 4.94
N CYS A 65 11.79 -7.94 5.39
CA CYS A 65 12.41 -6.82 4.70
C CYS A 65 12.94 -7.25 3.32
N ALA A 66 12.59 -6.51 2.27
CA ALA A 66 13.02 -6.82 0.90
C ALA A 66 14.54 -6.70 0.67
N MET A 67 15.27 -5.99 1.55
CA MET A 67 16.71 -5.76 1.39
C MET A 67 17.56 -6.70 2.23
N CYS A 68 17.25 -6.86 3.52
CA CYS A 68 18.08 -7.63 4.45
C CYS A 68 17.43 -8.93 4.95
N GLY A 69 16.18 -9.21 4.56
CA GLY A 69 15.46 -10.41 5.01
C GLY A 69 15.02 -10.39 6.47
N ALA A 70 15.24 -9.29 7.21
CA ALA A 70 14.81 -9.18 8.60
C ALA A 70 13.29 -9.37 8.74
N ALA A 71 12.87 -10.12 9.77
CA ALA A 71 11.47 -10.37 10.06
C ALA A 71 10.71 -9.08 10.41
N SER A 72 9.37 -9.14 10.30
CA SER A 72 8.46 -8.07 10.73
C SER A 72 8.32 -7.91 12.25
N THR A 73 9.29 -8.40 13.03
CA THR A 73 9.33 -8.26 14.49
C THR A 73 10.70 -7.78 14.96
N TRP A 74 10.72 -6.97 16.01
CA TRP A 74 11.93 -6.46 16.65
C TRP A 74 11.68 -6.32 18.15
N GLN A 75 12.55 -6.90 18.99
CA GLN A 75 12.40 -6.92 20.45
C GLN A 75 11.02 -7.42 20.91
N GLY A 76 10.48 -8.45 20.23
CA GLY A 76 9.18 -9.04 20.55
C GLY A 76 7.96 -8.19 20.12
N LEU A 77 8.17 -7.04 19.47
CA LEU A 77 7.11 -6.16 18.99
C LEU A 77 7.05 -6.14 17.46
N PRO A 78 5.86 -5.89 16.86
CA PRO A 78 5.73 -5.72 15.42
C PRO A 78 6.58 -4.55 14.91
N LEU A 79 7.38 -4.80 13.89
CA LEU A 79 8.19 -3.81 13.21
C LEU A 79 7.40 -3.19 12.05
N ALA A 80 7.28 -1.87 12.04
CA ALA A 80 6.62 -1.16 10.96
C ALA A 80 7.55 -1.03 9.75
N PHE A 81 7.30 -1.81 8.70
CA PHE A 81 8.02 -1.64 7.43
C PHE A 81 7.59 -0.37 6.69
N VAL A 82 8.58 0.30 6.11
CA VAL A 82 8.41 1.47 5.25
C VAL A 82 8.10 1.00 3.83
N LEU A 83 7.10 1.61 3.19
CA LEU A 83 6.87 1.43 1.76
C LEU A 83 7.86 2.32 1.02
N ASP A 84 8.76 1.70 0.29
CA ASP A 84 9.82 2.35 -0.47
C ASP A 84 9.56 2.23 -1.97
N HIS A 85 9.77 3.34 -2.68
CA HIS A 85 9.79 3.44 -4.13
C HIS A 85 11.26 3.38 -4.56
N ILE A 86 11.64 2.32 -5.27
CA ILE A 86 13.04 2.02 -5.61
C ILE A 86 13.68 3.17 -6.40
N ASP A 87 12.96 3.77 -7.34
CA ASP A 87 13.40 4.91 -8.13
C ASP A 87 13.30 6.27 -7.41
N GLY A 88 12.63 6.31 -6.25
CA GLY A 88 12.34 7.51 -5.47
C GLY A 88 11.21 8.39 -6.04
N ASP A 89 10.52 7.99 -7.10
CA ASP A 89 9.35 8.70 -7.62
C ASP A 89 8.07 8.19 -6.93
N PRO A 90 7.42 9.00 -6.06
CA PRO A 90 6.21 8.58 -5.36
C PRO A 90 4.98 8.39 -6.26
N THR A 91 5.07 8.74 -7.54
CA THR A 91 4.00 8.55 -8.53
C THR A 91 4.12 7.23 -9.30
N ASN A 92 5.33 6.66 -9.38
CA ASN A 92 5.58 5.37 -10.01
C ASN A 92 5.18 4.22 -9.07
N ASN A 93 3.91 3.86 -9.12
CA ASN A 93 3.36 2.84 -8.24
C ASN A 93 3.38 1.43 -8.84
N CYS A 94 4.08 1.20 -9.95
CA CYS A 94 4.21 -0.15 -10.50
C CYS A 94 4.74 -1.12 -9.46
N ARG A 95 4.25 -2.37 -9.48
CA ARG A 95 4.58 -3.39 -8.49
C ARG A 95 6.08 -3.57 -8.33
N GLU A 96 6.81 -3.56 -9.43
CA GLU A 96 8.26 -3.78 -9.50
C GLU A 96 9.04 -2.65 -8.83
N ASN A 97 8.48 -1.44 -8.79
CA ASN A 97 9.08 -0.27 -8.16
C ASN A 97 8.81 -0.19 -6.65
N LEU A 98 7.87 -0.99 -6.13
CA LEU A 98 7.46 -0.96 -4.73
C LEU A 98 8.05 -2.11 -3.92
N ARG A 99 8.58 -1.78 -2.74
CA ARG A 99 9.04 -2.77 -1.76
C ARG A 99 8.79 -2.33 -0.32
N LEU A 100 8.71 -3.29 0.59
CA LEU A 100 8.70 -3.02 2.02
C LEU A 100 10.10 -3.23 2.61
N VAL A 101 10.64 -2.20 3.27
CA VAL A 101 11.96 -2.24 3.91
C VAL A 101 11.85 -1.97 5.41
N CYS A 102 12.77 -2.52 6.20
CA CYS A 102 12.85 -2.20 7.63
C CYS A 102 13.42 -0.79 7.85
N PRO A 103 13.16 -0.16 9.02
CA PRO A 103 13.65 1.19 9.32
C PRO A 103 15.18 1.34 9.23
N ASN A 104 15.93 0.27 9.53
CA ASN A 104 17.39 0.28 9.43
C ASN A 104 17.85 0.36 7.97
N CYS A 105 17.26 -0.45 7.08
CA CYS A 105 17.55 -0.38 5.65
C CYS A 105 17.07 0.93 5.03
N ASP A 106 15.86 1.40 5.38
CA ASP A 106 15.34 2.71 4.94
C ASP A 106 16.32 3.85 5.25
N SER A 107 16.92 3.85 6.44
CA SER A 107 17.89 4.87 6.86
C SER A 107 19.15 4.97 5.99
N GLN A 108 19.46 3.89 5.27
CA GLN A 108 20.63 3.78 4.40
C GLN A 108 20.31 4.09 2.93
N LEU A 109 19.02 4.25 2.58
CA LEU A 109 18.64 4.56 1.21
C LEU A 109 19.12 5.96 0.78
N PRO A 110 19.51 6.14 -0.49
CA PRO A 110 19.82 7.46 -1.06
C PRO A 110 18.64 8.44 -0.97
N THR A 111 17.41 7.92 -0.91
CA THR A 111 16.16 8.68 -0.83
C THR A 111 15.72 9.00 0.60
N TYR A 112 16.45 8.56 1.63
CA TYR A 112 16.04 8.68 3.03
C TYR A 112 15.73 10.13 3.44
N LYS A 113 14.55 10.34 4.05
CA LYS A 113 14.07 11.65 4.53
C LYS A 113 14.19 12.75 3.48
N SER A 114 14.97 13.80 3.78
CA SER A 114 15.16 14.97 2.93
C SER A 114 16.23 14.76 1.87
N ARG A 115 16.71 13.54 1.63
CA ARG A 115 17.68 13.25 0.58
C ARG A 115 17.02 13.07 -0.79
N ASN A 116 15.74 12.71 -0.83
CA ASN A 116 14.96 12.65 -2.07
C ASN A 116 14.48 14.03 -2.57
N ARG A 117 15.39 15.00 -2.67
CA ARG A 117 15.08 16.36 -3.12
C ARG A 117 14.86 16.37 -4.63
N GLY A 118 13.78 16.97 -5.08
CA GLY A 118 13.48 17.16 -6.50
C GLY A 118 12.68 16.01 -7.13
N LYS A 119 12.53 14.87 -6.43
CA LYS A 119 11.64 13.78 -6.84
C LYS A 119 10.36 13.82 -6.02
N GLY A 120 9.25 14.14 -6.68
CA GLY A 120 7.92 14.24 -6.07
C GLY A 120 7.70 15.50 -5.21
N ARG A 121 6.49 15.59 -4.62
CA ARG A 121 6.01 16.73 -3.80
C ARG A 121 6.16 18.11 -4.47
N HIS A 122 6.13 18.17 -5.80
CA HIS A 122 6.17 19.43 -6.56
C HIS A 122 5.13 20.42 -6.04
N PHE A 123 3.91 19.94 -5.80
CA PHE A 123 2.82 20.73 -5.22
C PHE A 123 3.21 21.45 -3.91
N ARG A 124 3.99 20.81 -3.02
CA ARG A 124 4.46 21.48 -1.79
C ARG A 124 5.45 22.60 -2.07
N ARG A 125 6.35 22.40 -3.05
CA ARG A 125 7.30 23.43 -3.47
C ARG A 125 6.59 24.61 -4.10
N GLN A 126 5.62 24.33 -4.98
CA GLN A 126 4.77 25.36 -5.58
C GLN A 126 4.05 26.15 -4.49
N ARG A 127 3.40 25.45 -3.54
CA ARG A 127 2.71 26.08 -2.41
C ARG A 127 3.64 26.99 -1.57
N TYR A 128 4.90 26.60 -1.35
CA TYR A 128 5.88 27.47 -0.69
C TYR A 128 6.31 28.66 -1.55
N ALA A 129 6.50 28.45 -2.86
CA ALA A 129 6.79 29.53 -3.80
C ALA A 129 5.63 30.55 -3.87
N ASP A 130 4.39 30.07 -3.75
CA ASP A 130 3.17 30.88 -3.70
C ASP A 130 2.95 31.56 -2.33
N GLY A 131 3.89 31.43 -1.37
CA GLY A 131 3.79 32.05 -0.04
C GLY A 131 2.78 31.39 0.91
N GLN A 132 2.27 30.20 0.59
CA GLN A 132 1.26 29.48 1.38
C GLN A 132 1.92 28.50 2.37
N SER A 133 2.72 29.02 3.30
CA SER A 133 3.48 28.24 4.28
C SER A 133 2.81 28.09 5.65
N TYR A 134 1.48 28.28 5.73
CA TYR A 134 0.68 28.08 6.94
C TYR A 134 0.29 26.61 7.17
#